data_AF-A0AB37L8D3-F1
#
_entry.id   AF-A0AB37L8D3-F1
#
_cell.length_a   1.000
_cell.length_b   1.000
_cell.length_c   1.000
_cell.angle_alpha   90.00
_cell.angle_beta   90.00
_cell.angle_gamma   90.00
#
_symmetry.space_group_name_H-M   'P 1'
#
loop_
_entity.id
_entity.type
_entity.pdbx_description
1 polymer ?
#
loop_
_entity_poly.entity_id
_entity_poly.type
_entity_poly.pdbx_seq_one_letter_code
_entity_poly.pdbx_strand_id
1 'polypeptide(L)'
;MEKKEWIDGCRRLFTRLLRAAVWPDFQFPSGGKADRQLSACFDLLCREAGSVSPERLSDFCICQVYALSGYAPSYRGKWNISHSFGRKAADRYLHSGKERRYWEDRWLKGFGLSRDSLTQAMENRRGHPFGRFIYPEYEEITKRRLLSSEAGYLVCALSTLMWTPFSPSCSKCTKANPCRRRTEARYPELYRIRCEAWWKEEVKP
;
A
#
# COMPACT_ATOMS: atom_id res chain seq x y z
N MET A 1 -1.64 4.81 -14.77
CA MET A 1 -2.23 4.48 -13.46
C MET A 1 -3.69 4.87 -13.47
N GLU A 2 -4.58 4.07 -12.90
CA GLU A 2 -5.99 4.40 -12.83
C GLU A 2 -6.28 5.48 -11.77
N LYS A 3 -7.38 6.23 -11.92
CA LYS A 3 -7.74 7.32 -11.00
C LYS A 3 -7.88 6.83 -9.55
N LYS A 4 -8.55 5.69 -9.34
CA LYS A 4 -8.74 5.11 -7.99
C LYS A 4 -7.42 4.74 -7.34
N GLU A 5 -6.53 4.10 -8.11
CA GLU A 5 -5.18 3.74 -7.64
C GLU A 5 -4.37 4.99 -7.26
N TRP A 6 -4.48 6.05 -8.06
CA TRP A 6 -3.81 7.32 -7.78
C TRP A 6 -4.33 7.96 -6.49
N ILE A 7 -5.65 8.02 -6.29
CA ILE A 7 -6.26 8.60 -5.09
C ILE A 7 -5.78 7.86 -3.83
N ASP A 8 -5.84 6.52 -3.86
CA ASP A 8 -5.41 5.69 -2.73
C ASP A 8 -3.90 5.77 -2.50
N GLY A 9 -3.12 5.81 -3.58
CA GLY A 9 -1.66 6.00 -3.56
C GLY A 9 -1.27 7.34 -2.95
N CYS A 10 -1.87 8.43 -3.43
CA CYS A 10 -1.66 9.77 -2.92
C CYS A 10 -1.99 9.88 -1.43
N ARG A 11 -3.17 9.38 -1.01
CA ARG A 11 -3.55 9.39 0.42
C ARG A 11 -2.48 8.73 1.28
N ARG A 12 -2.04 7.53 0.90
CA ARG A 12 -1.03 6.78 1.67
C ARG A 12 0.33 7.44 1.66
N LEU A 13 0.85 7.78 0.47
CA LEU A 13 2.21 8.30 0.33
C LEU A 13 2.33 9.69 0.96
N PHE A 14 1.37 10.57 0.70
CA PHE A 14 1.33 11.90 1.30
C PHE A 14 1.26 11.82 2.83
N THR A 15 0.41 10.95 3.38
CA THR A 15 0.33 10.73 4.84
C THR A 15 1.66 10.23 5.40
N ARG A 16 2.27 9.21 4.77
CA ARG A 16 3.55 8.65 5.21
C ARG A 16 4.65 9.72 5.22
N LEU A 17 4.79 10.46 4.13
CA LEU A 17 5.77 11.53 3.98
C LEU A 17 5.56 12.64 5.01
N LEU A 18 4.32 13.10 5.15
CA LEU A 18 4.01 14.22 6.03
C LEU A 18 4.23 13.84 7.50
N ARG A 19 3.87 12.62 7.91
CA ARG A 19 4.14 12.10 9.27
C ARG A 19 5.62 11.95 9.55
N ALA A 20 6.39 11.46 8.58
CA ALA A 20 7.83 11.28 8.76
C ALA A 20 8.57 12.61 8.89
N ALA A 21 8.15 13.66 8.17
CA ALA A 21 8.98 14.84 7.98
C ALA A 21 8.45 16.17 8.55
N VAL A 22 7.13 16.32 8.78
CA VAL A 22 6.54 17.64 9.07
C VAL A 22 5.48 17.61 10.18
N TRP A 23 4.59 16.62 10.18
CA TRP A 23 3.43 16.55 11.07
C TRP A 23 3.14 15.09 11.48
N PRO A 24 3.77 14.60 12.56
CA PRO A 24 3.70 13.20 13.00
C PRO A 24 2.29 12.63 13.21
N ASP A 25 1.39 13.44 13.78
CA ASP A 25 0.01 13.01 14.10
C ASP A 25 -0.99 13.29 12.97
N PHE A 26 -0.51 13.67 11.78
CA PHE A 26 -1.38 14.03 10.67
C PHE A 26 -2.36 12.90 10.33
N GLN A 27 -3.63 13.23 10.15
CA GLN A 27 -4.63 12.32 9.62
C GLN A 27 -5.18 12.89 8.32
N PHE A 28 -5.13 12.08 7.26
CA PHE A 28 -5.66 12.51 5.98
C PHE A 28 -7.18 12.63 6.07
N PRO A 29 -7.78 13.76 5.65
CA PRO A 29 -9.22 13.94 5.73
C PRO A 29 -9.99 12.83 5.01
N SER A 30 -10.87 12.15 5.73
CA SER A 30 -11.82 11.18 5.17
C SER A 30 -13.08 11.87 4.67
N GLY A 31 -13.71 11.30 3.64
CA GLY A 31 -15.00 11.77 3.11
C GLY A 31 -14.97 12.37 1.71
N GLY A 32 -16.16 12.53 1.12
CA GLY A 32 -16.35 12.81 -0.30
C GLY A 32 -15.84 14.16 -0.80
N LYS A 33 -15.58 15.14 0.09
CA LYS A 33 -14.91 16.39 -0.30
C LYS A 33 -13.44 16.15 -0.65
N ALA A 34 -12.77 15.31 0.13
CA ALA A 34 -11.37 14.97 -0.10
C ALA A 34 -11.21 14.13 -1.37
N ASP A 35 -12.10 13.16 -1.61
CA ASP A 35 -12.09 12.35 -2.84
C ASP A 35 -12.35 13.20 -4.09
N ARG A 36 -13.29 14.16 -4.02
CA ARG A 36 -13.53 15.11 -5.11
C ARG A 36 -12.32 15.97 -5.40
N GLN A 37 -11.64 16.48 -4.37
CA GLN A 37 -10.42 17.27 -4.57
C GLN A 37 -9.29 16.46 -5.20
N LEU A 38 -9.06 15.24 -4.71
CA LEU A 38 -8.05 14.33 -5.27
C LEU A 38 -8.39 13.94 -6.72
N SER A 39 -9.66 13.64 -7.00
CA SER A 39 -10.13 13.36 -8.35
C SER A 39 -9.88 14.53 -9.31
N ALA A 40 -10.21 15.75 -8.89
CA ALA A 40 -9.97 16.95 -9.69
C ALA A 40 -8.47 17.22 -9.90
N CYS A 41 -7.64 16.96 -8.88
CA CYS A 41 -6.18 17.05 -8.99
C CYS A 41 -5.63 16.03 -10.00
N PHE A 42 -6.12 14.78 -9.97
CA PHE A 42 -5.75 13.76 -10.94
C PHE A 42 -6.11 14.17 -12.36
N ASP A 43 -7.33 14.66 -12.58
CA ASP A 43 -7.78 15.10 -13.91
C ASP A 43 -6.93 16.26 -14.43
N LEU A 44 -6.57 17.21 -13.56
CA LEU A 44 -5.67 18.31 -13.91
C LEU A 44 -4.28 17.79 -14.30
N LEU A 45 -3.67 16.90 -13.51
CA LEU A 45 -2.34 16.36 -13.81
C LEU A 45 -2.34 15.52 -15.09
N CYS A 46 -3.37 14.71 -15.34
CA CYS A 46 -3.53 13.98 -16.59
C CYS A 46 -3.68 14.92 -17.79
N ARG A 47 -4.43 16.02 -17.65
CA ARG A 47 -4.61 16.98 -18.75
C ARG A 47 -3.31 17.68 -19.10
N GLU A 48 -2.56 18.16 -18.11
CA GLU A 48 -1.35 18.97 -18.35
C GLU A 48 -0.12 18.12 -18.67
N ALA A 49 -0.01 16.92 -18.09
CA ALA A 49 1.16 16.05 -18.24
C ALA A 49 0.90 14.82 -19.14
N GLY A 50 -0.32 14.59 -19.59
CA GLY A 50 -0.76 13.47 -20.43
C GLY A 50 -1.19 12.23 -19.64
N SER A 51 -0.32 11.72 -18.76
CA SER A 51 -0.63 10.57 -17.91
C SER A 51 0.05 10.66 -16.54
N VAL A 52 -0.45 9.90 -15.57
CA VAL A 52 0.18 9.82 -14.25
C VAL A 52 0.71 8.41 -14.00
N SER A 53 1.99 8.35 -13.64
CA SER A 53 2.75 7.14 -13.32
C SER A 53 3.09 7.09 -11.82
N PRO A 54 3.56 5.94 -11.28
CA PRO A 54 4.03 5.84 -9.89
C PRO A 54 5.10 6.87 -9.54
N GLU A 55 5.99 7.17 -10.48
CA GLU A 55 7.04 8.19 -10.34
C GLU A 55 6.40 9.57 -10.21
N ARG A 56 5.49 9.93 -11.13
CA ARG A 56 4.82 11.25 -11.10
C ARG A 56 3.96 11.44 -9.85
N LEU A 57 3.29 10.40 -9.37
CA LEU A 57 2.57 10.42 -8.10
C LEU A 57 3.53 10.71 -6.95
N SER A 58 4.66 9.99 -6.91
CA SER A 58 5.67 10.14 -5.86
C SER A 58 6.29 11.51 -5.88
N ASP A 59 6.72 11.98 -7.05
CA ASP A 59 7.28 13.31 -7.26
C ASP A 59 6.30 14.41 -6.86
N PHE A 60 5.02 14.26 -7.23
CA PHE A 60 3.98 15.20 -6.83
C PHE A 60 3.87 15.26 -5.29
N CYS A 61 3.73 14.11 -4.63
CA CYS A 61 3.61 14.07 -3.17
C CYS A 61 4.84 14.66 -2.47
N ILE A 62 6.05 14.37 -2.96
CA ILE A 62 7.30 14.95 -2.45
C ILE A 62 7.27 16.48 -2.60
N CYS A 63 6.93 17.01 -3.77
CA CYS A 63 6.83 18.44 -4.02
C CYS A 63 5.85 19.13 -3.05
N GLN A 64 4.70 18.50 -2.79
CA GLN A 64 3.71 19.10 -1.88
C GLN A 64 4.14 19.07 -0.42
N VAL A 65 4.71 17.96 0.05
CA VAL A 65 5.17 17.84 1.44
C VAL A 65 6.42 18.70 1.67
N TYR A 66 7.34 18.75 0.71
CA TYR A 66 8.50 19.64 0.77
C TYR A 66 8.08 21.10 0.88
N ALA A 67 7.12 21.55 0.07
CA ALA A 67 6.58 22.89 0.19
C ALA A 67 5.89 23.14 1.54
N LEU A 68 5.22 22.13 2.12
CA LEU A 68 4.66 22.24 3.48
C LEU A 68 5.73 22.34 4.57
N SER A 69 6.89 21.71 4.38
CA SER A 69 7.99 21.74 5.35
C SER A 69 8.57 23.14 5.57
N GLY A 70 8.38 24.05 4.61
CA GLY A 70 8.81 25.45 4.72
C GLY A 70 7.89 26.33 5.57
N TYR A 71 6.74 25.84 6.02
CA TYR A 71 5.82 26.60 6.87
C TYR A 71 6.06 26.33 8.35
N ALA A 72 5.83 27.35 9.19
CA ALA A 72 5.87 27.21 10.64
C ALA A 72 4.79 26.23 11.15
N PRO A 73 5.01 25.56 12.30
CA PRO A 73 4.05 24.61 12.87
C PRO A 73 2.63 25.17 13.08
N SER A 74 2.50 26.48 13.30
CA SER A 74 1.19 27.17 13.42
C SER A 74 0.33 27.09 12.15
N TYR A 75 0.93 26.80 10.99
CA TYR A 75 0.22 26.61 9.73
C TYR A 75 -0.62 25.32 9.70
N ARG A 76 -0.32 24.32 10.55
CA ARG A 76 -1.03 23.03 10.59
C ARG A 76 -2.54 23.20 10.78
N GLY A 77 -2.98 24.12 11.65
CA GLY A 77 -4.40 24.41 11.89
C GLY A 77 -5.11 25.13 10.74
N LYS A 78 -4.37 25.69 9.78
CA LYS A 78 -4.91 26.37 8.59
C LYS A 78 -4.88 25.50 7.35
N TRP A 79 -4.24 24.34 7.41
CA TRP A 79 -4.11 23.47 6.27
C TRP A 79 -5.46 22.85 5.89
N ASN A 80 -5.76 22.86 4.59
CA ASN A 80 -6.86 22.10 4.02
C ASN A 80 -6.37 21.39 2.74
N ILE A 81 -7.17 20.44 2.26
CA ILE A 81 -6.76 19.58 1.14
C ILE A 81 -6.46 20.36 -0.16
N SER A 82 -7.10 21.51 -0.41
CA SER A 82 -6.83 22.28 -1.64
C SER A 82 -5.47 22.98 -1.62
N HIS A 83 -4.84 23.14 -0.44
CA HIS A 83 -3.48 23.70 -0.34
C HIS A 83 -2.42 22.77 -0.94
N SER A 84 -2.65 21.46 -0.90
CA SER A 84 -1.74 20.44 -1.45
C SER A 84 -2.26 19.76 -2.70
N PHE A 85 -3.57 19.84 -2.99
CA PHE A 85 -4.20 19.16 -4.12
C PHE A 85 -5.10 20.09 -4.96
N GLY A 86 -4.91 21.41 -4.82
CA GLY A 86 -5.59 22.42 -5.65
C GLY A 86 -4.77 22.82 -6.87
N ARG A 87 -5.34 23.70 -7.71
CA ARG A 87 -4.69 24.19 -8.93
C ARG A 87 -3.29 24.76 -8.66
N LYS A 88 -3.15 25.63 -7.65
CA LYS A 88 -1.84 26.19 -7.26
C LYS A 88 -0.80 25.13 -6.87
N ALA A 89 -1.23 24.01 -6.30
CA ALA A 89 -0.34 22.91 -5.93
C ALA A 89 0.11 22.11 -7.15
N ALA A 90 -0.80 21.88 -8.10
CA ALA A 90 -0.47 21.29 -9.40
C ALA A 90 0.45 22.19 -10.23
N ASP A 91 0.15 23.49 -10.32
CA ASP A 91 0.98 24.46 -11.04
C ASP A 91 2.40 24.49 -10.47
N ARG A 92 2.53 24.48 -9.13
CA ARG A 92 3.84 24.42 -8.44
C ARG A 92 4.65 23.20 -8.83
N TYR A 93 3.99 22.05 -9.01
CA TYR A 93 4.64 20.80 -9.41
C TYR A 93 5.00 20.82 -10.90
N LEU A 94 4.08 21.22 -11.78
CA LEU A 94 4.29 21.24 -13.23
C LEU A 94 5.40 22.22 -13.65
N HIS A 95 5.56 23.33 -12.93
CA HIS A 95 6.63 24.30 -13.15
C HIS A 95 7.86 24.07 -12.26
N SER A 96 7.96 22.92 -11.59
CA SER A 96 9.14 22.59 -10.79
C SER A 96 10.33 22.24 -11.69
N GLY A 97 11.43 22.98 -11.56
CA GLY A 97 12.67 22.75 -12.30
C GLY A 97 13.60 21.71 -11.65
N LYS A 98 14.64 21.31 -12.38
CA LYS A 98 15.66 20.34 -11.93
C LYS A 98 16.33 20.73 -10.60
N GLU A 99 16.50 22.02 -10.35
CA GLU A 99 17.10 22.53 -9.10
C GLU A 99 16.27 22.19 -7.86
N ARG A 100 14.93 22.23 -7.95
CA ARG A 100 14.08 21.89 -6.81
C ARG A 100 14.21 20.42 -6.45
N ARG A 101 14.30 19.54 -7.46
CA ARG A 101 14.44 18.09 -7.26
C ARG A 101 15.69 17.76 -6.43
N TYR A 102 16.80 18.45 -6.66
CA TYR A 102 18.01 18.31 -5.86
C TYR A 102 17.77 18.62 -4.37
N TRP A 103 17.07 19.72 -4.09
CA TRP A 103 16.77 20.12 -2.71
C TRP A 103 15.75 19.19 -2.03
N GLU A 104 14.75 18.72 -2.77
CA GLU A 104 13.81 17.70 -2.30
C GLU A 104 14.53 16.41 -1.93
N ASP A 105 15.44 15.93 -2.78
CA ASP A 105 16.17 14.68 -2.53
C ASP A 105 17.13 14.84 -1.34
N ARG A 106 17.78 16.00 -1.19
CA ARG A 106 18.60 16.32 -0.01
C ARG A 106 17.76 16.37 1.27
N TRP A 107 16.57 16.95 1.20
CA TRP A 107 15.63 17.02 2.31
C TRP A 107 15.13 15.63 2.70
N LEU A 108 14.75 14.79 1.75
CA LEU A 108 14.32 13.40 1.99
C LEU A 108 15.39 12.56 2.70
N LYS A 109 16.67 12.72 2.31
CA LYS A 109 17.80 12.04 2.96
C LYS A 109 17.88 12.34 4.45
N GLY A 110 17.51 13.55 4.88
CA GLY A 110 17.47 13.94 6.30
C GLY A 110 16.51 13.10 7.15
N PHE A 111 15.53 12.45 6.52
CA PHE A 111 14.55 11.57 7.17
C PHE A 111 14.77 10.09 6.85
N GLY A 112 15.91 9.71 6.26
CA GLY A 112 16.17 8.33 5.83
C GLY A 112 15.28 7.86 4.69
N LEU A 113 14.74 8.79 3.89
CA LEU A 113 13.88 8.50 2.75
C LEU A 113 14.62 8.75 1.43
N SER A 114 14.28 7.99 0.40
CA SER A 114 14.76 8.21 -0.96
C SER A 114 13.59 8.20 -1.95
N ARG A 115 13.69 9.00 -3.01
CA ARG A 115 12.67 9.05 -4.07
C ARG A 115 12.39 7.67 -4.65
N ASP A 116 13.43 6.90 -4.92
CA ASP A 116 13.31 5.53 -5.44
C ASP A 116 12.57 4.61 -4.47
N SER A 117 12.85 4.68 -3.16
CA SER A 117 12.13 3.87 -2.16
C SER A 117 10.65 4.23 -2.07
N LEU A 118 10.29 5.49 -2.33
CA LEU A 118 8.91 5.98 -2.31
C LEU A 118 8.16 5.54 -3.58
N THR A 119 8.82 5.62 -4.74
CA THR A 119 8.29 5.11 -6.02
C THR A 119 8.11 3.60 -5.98
N GLN A 120 9.10 2.83 -5.51
CA GLN A 120 8.98 1.38 -5.33
C GLN A 120 7.84 1.01 -4.38
N ALA A 121 7.60 1.79 -3.33
CA ALA A 121 6.47 1.58 -2.44
C ALA A 121 5.10 1.77 -3.15
N MET A 122 5.06 2.52 -4.26
CA MET A 122 3.89 2.68 -5.12
C MET A 122 3.79 1.58 -6.18
N GLU A 123 4.92 1.16 -6.76
CA GLU A 123 4.98 0.05 -7.74
C GLU A 123 4.62 -1.30 -7.12
N ASN A 124 5.04 -1.54 -5.87
CA ASN A 124 4.81 -2.78 -5.11
C ASN A 124 3.34 -3.00 -4.68
N ARG A 125 2.37 -2.34 -5.31
CA ARG A 125 0.94 -2.43 -4.98
C ARG A 125 0.01 -2.61 -6.17
N ARG A 126 0.43 -3.34 -7.21
CA ARG A 126 -0.46 -4.46 -7.56
C ARG A 126 -0.49 -5.33 -6.32
N GLY A 127 -1.51 -5.16 -5.45
CA GLY A 127 -1.73 -6.13 -4.38
C GLY A 127 -1.65 -7.49 -5.05
N HIS A 128 -0.72 -8.34 -4.60
CA HIS A 128 -0.41 -9.59 -5.29
C HIS A 128 -1.76 -10.23 -5.67
N PRO A 129 -2.00 -10.71 -6.91
CA PRO A 129 -3.34 -11.17 -7.31
C PRO A 129 -3.96 -12.18 -6.31
N PHE A 130 -3.10 -12.89 -5.57
CA PHE A 130 -3.48 -13.82 -4.51
C PHE A 130 -3.47 -13.26 -3.07
N GLY A 131 -3.29 -11.96 -2.86
CA GLY A 131 -3.23 -11.33 -1.54
C GLY A 131 -4.50 -11.55 -0.72
N ARG A 132 -5.67 -11.50 -1.38
CA ARG A 132 -6.97 -11.84 -0.76
C ARG A 132 -7.08 -13.31 -0.30
N PHE A 133 -6.17 -14.17 -0.75
CA PHE A 133 -6.15 -15.60 -0.45
C PHE A 133 -5.04 -15.99 0.52
N ILE A 134 -4.32 -15.03 1.10
CA ILE A 134 -3.33 -15.32 2.15
C ILE A 134 -4.02 -16.03 3.33
N TYR A 135 -5.15 -15.49 3.79
CA TYR A 135 -6.01 -16.13 4.78
C TYR A 135 -7.48 -16.09 4.37
N PRO A 136 -7.98 -17.13 3.66
CA PRO A 136 -9.38 -17.23 3.27
C PRO A 136 -10.20 -17.79 4.45
N GLU A 137 -10.62 -16.91 5.37
CA GLU A 137 -11.37 -17.27 6.59
C GLU A 137 -12.62 -18.13 6.31
N TYR A 138 -13.28 -17.92 5.17
CA TYR A 138 -14.45 -18.69 4.76
C TYR A 138 -14.16 -20.20 4.58
N GLU A 139 -12.90 -20.61 4.40
CA GLU A 139 -12.51 -22.02 4.28
C GLU A 139 -12.42 -22.74 5.62
N GLU A 140 -12.40 -22.03 6.76
CA GLU A 140 -12.22 -22.64 8.08
C GLU A 140 -13.31 -23.64 8.43
N ILE A 141 -14.55 -23.41 7.99
CA ILE A 141 -15.66 -24.33 8.20
C ILE A 141 -15.33 -25.70 7.56
N THR A 142 -14.83 -25.68 6.32
CA THR A 142 -14.43 -26.88 5.59
C THR A 142 -13.18 -27.52 6.19
N LYS A 143 -12.18 -26.72 6.58
CA LYS A 143 -10.92 -27.21 7.16
C LYS A 143 -11.08 -27.85 8.53
N ARG A 144 -12.03 -27.36 9.32
CA ARG A 144 -12.40 -27.91 10.63
C ARG A 144 -13.21 -29.21 10.50
N ARG A 145 -13.97 -29.36 9.41
CA ARG A 145 -14.79 -30.54 9.17
C ARG A 145 -13.89 -31.75 8.89
N LEU A 146 -13.99 -32.78 9.74
CA LEU A 146 -13.20 -34.01 9.66
C LEU A 146 -11.68 -33.77 9.79
N LEU A 147 -11.29 -32.80 10.63
CA LEU A 147 -9.90 -32.45 10.91
C LEU A 147 -9.05 -33.70 11.21
N SER A 148 -7.84 -33.75 10.65
CA SER A 148 -6.86 -34.83 10.87
C SER A 148 -7.24 -36.22 10.34
N SER A 149 -8.37 -36.37 9.64
CA SER A 149 -8.74 -37.63 8.96
C SER A 149 -8.25 -37.67 7.49
N GLU A 150 -8.15 -38.88 6.92
CA GLU A 150 -7.82 -39.06 5.49
C GLU A 150 -8.89 -38.45 4.57
N ALA A 151 -10.17 -38.65 4.91
CA ALA A 151 -11.27 -38.06 4.16
C ALA A 151 -11.21 -36.52 4.21
N GLY A 152 -10.92 -35.94 5.39
CA GLY A 152 -10.76 -34.51 5.57
C GLY A 152 -9.58 -33.94 4.76
N TYR A 153 -8.46 -34.65 4.68
CA TYR A 153 -7.31 -34.28 3.84
C TYR A 153 -7.69 -34.17 2.37
N LEU A 154 -8.44 -35.15 1.84
CA LEU A 154 -8.89 -35.15 0.45
C LEU A 154 -9.93 -34.06 0.17
N VAL A 155 -10.94 -33.92 1.03
CA VAL A 155 -11.98 -32.88 0.90
C VAL A 155 -11.36 -31.48 0.95
N CYS A 156 -10.47 -31.23 1.91
CA CYS A 156 -9.77 -29.96 2.01
C CYS A 156 -8.97 -29.65 0.74
N ALA A 157 -8.27 -30.64 0.18
CA ALA A 157 -7.48 -30.45 -1.04
C ALA A 157 -8.31 -30.20 -2.31
N LEU A 158 -9.59 -30.58 -2.32
CA LEU A 158 -10.51 -30.38 -3.44
C LEU A 158 -11.34 -29.10 -3.31
N SER A 159 -11.69 -28.71 -2.08
CA SER A 159 -12.70 -27.66 -1.82
C SER A 159 -12.12 -26.37 -1.23
N THR A 160 -10.79 -26.28 -1.05
CA THR A 160 -10.12 -25.11 -0.46
C THR A 160 -8.84 -24.77 -1.21
N LEU A 161 -8.26 -23.61 -0.92
CA LEU A 161 -6.92 -23.21 -1.36
C LEU A 161 -5.80 -23.83 -0.52
N MET A 162 -6.10 -24.95 0.17
CA MET A 162 -5.15 -25.78 0.90
C MET A 162 -4.43 -25.02 2.03
N TRP A 163 -3.19 -25.40 2.36
CA TRP A 163 -2.53 -24.99 3.59
C TRP A 163 -2.29 -23.48 3.67
N THR A 164 -2.60 -22.91 4.83
CA THR A 164 -2.21 -21.55 5.20
C THR A 164 -1.77 -21.54 6.66
N PRO A 165 -0.68 -20.84 7.02
CA PRO A 165 -0.20 -20.80 8.40
C PRO A 165 -1.15 -20.02 9.33
N PHE A 166 -1.97 -19.12 8.76
CA PHE A 166 -2.96 -18.33 9.48
C PHE A 166 -4.21 -19.11 9.93
N SER A 167 -4.38 -20.34 9.44
CA SER A 167 -5.55 -21.17 9.75
C SER A 167 -5.39 -21.86 11.10
N PRO A 168 -6.27 -21.62 12.09
CA PRO A 168 -6.27 -22.35 13.36
C PRO A 168 -6.49 -23.86 13.19
N SER A 169 -7.17 -24.27 12.12
CA SER A 169 -7.34 -25.68 11.78
C SER A 169 -6.03 -26.27 11.25
N CYS A 170 -5.31 -25.55 10.39
CA CYS A 170 -4.04 -26.03 9.83
C CYS A 170 -2.94 -26.17 10.89
N SER A 171 -2.92 -25.30 11.90
CA SER A 171 -1.93 -25.39 13.00
C SER A 171 -2.14 -26.63 13.90
N LYS A 172 -3.37 -27.16 13.96
CA LYS A 172 -3.72 -28.35 14.76
C LYS A 172 -3.84 -29.65 13.95
N CYS A 173 -3.72 -29.57 12.62
CA CYS A 173 -3.95 -30.70 11.72
C CYS A 173 -2.73 -31.62 11.64
N THR A 174 -2.91 -32.93 11.88
CA THR A 174 -1.82 -33.92 11.75
C THR A 174 -1.31 -34.07 10.31
N LYS A 175 -2.12 -33.67 9.32
CA LYS A 175 -1.80 -33.69 7.89
C LYS A 175 -1.25 -32.34 7.37
N ALA A 176 -0.88 -31.41 8.25
CA ALA A 176 -0.39 -30.09 7.84
C ALA A 176 0.85 -30.16 6.94
N ASN A 177 1.84 -30.99 7.27
CA ASN A 177 3.06 -31.14 6.49
C ASN A 177 2.82 -31.67 5.06
N PRO A 178 2.07 -32.76 4.84
CA PRO A 178 1.71 -33.16 3.47
C PRO A 178 0.84 -32.09 2.76
N CYS A 179 -0.06 -31.40 3.46
CA CYS A 179 -0.80 -30.26 2.88
C CYS A 179 0.13 -29.12 2.43
N ARG A 180 1.20 -28.80 3.19
CA ARG A 180 2.19 -27.78 2.82
C ARG A 180 2.86 -28.11 1.50
N ARG A 181 3.43 -29.33 1.39
CA ARG A 181 4.10 -29.80 0.17
C ARG A 181 3.15 -29.78 -1.04
N ARG A 182 1.89 -30.19 -0.84
CA ARG A 182 0.87 -30.17 -1.89
C ARG A 182 0.50 -28.73 -2.31
N THR A 183 0.44 -27.81 -1.35
CA THR A 183 0.16 -26.38 -1.60
C THR A 183 1.29 -25.74 -2.38
N GLU A 184 2.54 -26.00 -1.99
CA GLU A 184 3.74 -25.54 -2.70
C GLU A 184 3.78 -26.08 -4.14
N ALA A 185 3.46 -27.36 -4.36
CA ALA A 185 3.43 -27.94 -5.69
C ALA A 185 2.31 -27.38 -6.60
N ARG A 186 1.10 -27.16 -6.05
CA ARG A 186 -0.07 -26.76 -6.85
C ARG A 186 -0.23 -25.25 -6.99
N TYR A 187 0.15 -24.50 -5.95
CA TYR A 187 0.03 -23.04 -5.86
C TYR A 187 1.33 -22.43 -5.30
N PRO A 188 2.45 -22.54 -6.02
CA PRO A 188 3.78 -22.15 -5.51
C PRO A 188 3.82 -20.68 -5.10
N GLU A 189 3.22 -19.80 -5.89
CA GLU A 189 3.22 -18.38 -5.60
C GLU A 189 2.33 -18.01 -4.41
N LEU A 190 1.18 -18.68 -4.26
CA LEU A 190 0.31 -18.52 -3.08
C LEU A 190 1.01 -19.03 -1.81
N TYR A 191 1.76 -20.13 -1.92
CA TYR A 191 2.55 -20.68 -0.82
C TYR A 191 3.64 -19.70 -0.39
N ARG A 192 4.43 -19.17 -1.34
CA ARG A 192 5.48 -18.17 -1.09
C ARG A 192 4.93 -16.95 -0.34
N ILE A 193 3.87 -16.32 -0.85
CA ILE A 193 3.32 -15.10 -0.22
C ILE A 193 2.70 -15.38 1.16
N ARG A 194 2.13 -16.57 1.39
CA ARG A 194 1.60 -16.97 2.71
C ARG A 194 2.73 -17.10 3.72
N CYS A 195 3.85 -17.72 3.33
CA CYS A 195 5.04 -17.81 4.17
C CYS A 195 5.64 -16.43 4.47
N GLU A 196 5.78 -15.57 3.46
CA GLU A 196 6.29 -14.19 3.66
C GLU A 196 5.39 -13.35 4.55
N ALA A 197 4.07 -13.48 4.41
CA ALA A 197 3.11 -12.80 5.26
C ALA A 197 3.20 -13.29 6.71
N TRP A 198 3.31 -14.61 6.91
CA TRP A 198 3.45 -15.21 8.25
C TRP A 198 4.73 -14.79 8.95
N TRP A 199 5.87 -14.82 8.24
CA TRP A 199 7.15 -14.37 8.77
C TRP A 199 7.11 -12.91 9.23
N LYS A 200 6.38 -12.05 8.50
CA LYS A 200 6.21 -10.64 8.87
C LYS A 200 5.34 -10.43 10.11
N GLU A 201 4.47 -11.39 10.45
CA GLU A 201 3.69 -11.34 11.70
C GLU A 201 4.46 -11.91 12.89
N GLU A 202 5.20 -13.02 12.73
CA GLU A 202 6.03 -13.58 13.81
C GLU A 202 7.19 -12.67 14.23
N VAL A 203 7.70 -11.83 13.32
CA VAL A 203 8.82 -10.90 13.58
C VAL A 203 8.35 -9.56 14.18
N LYS A 204 7.03 -9.35 14.38
CA LYS A 204 6.56 -8.19 15.14
C LYS A 204 6.66 -8.49 16.65
N PRO A 205 7.50 -7.75 17.41
CA PRO A 205 7.59 -7.90 18.86
C PRO A 205 6.31 -7.46 19.58
#